data_AF-A0A7X7JZ10-F1
#
_entry.id   AF-A0A7X7JZ10-F1
#
_cell.length_a   1.000
_cell.length_b   1.000
_cell.length_c   1.000
_cell.angle_alpha   90.00
_cell.angle_beta   90.00
_cell.angle_gamma   90.00
#
_symmetry.space_group_name_H-M   'P 1'
#
loop_
_entity.id
_entity.type
_entity.pdbx_description
1 polymer ?
#
loop_
_entity_poly.entity_id
_entity_poly.type
_entity_poly.pdbx_seq_one_letter_code
_entity_poly.pdbx_strand_id
1 'polypeptide(L)'
;MARLHEYQGKALLAQVGIPTPSGRVAATPDEARAAASEVGGPVVVKIQAWVTGRAGIGGVRFADTPDQAAALAAGMLGMRAGGFQVDRVLVEQKLDIQREFYAGIIVSDRARAPVILFSSRGGTGIEEISQEHPDAVASLPIDIELGLTDYQARNLVRRTGVSGKLQSDLADLLVKLYQAARGWEARAAEINPLVLTRDGRLVAADCRITVDDYAVFRHADLGITFARELDRPPTVLERIAYAVEEGDYRGTFYFIQMIDEFQRGERVVGFHGAGGGGSMMSMDAVINEGFRIANFVDTSGNPPASKVYRAARIILSQGPIDGYFGSGSGVASQEQFHSARGLVKAFLEEPLCVPAVIRLGGNAEDKAVEILERVNGHIPAPVEGYKKDDSPQFCAQRLSALMAANTPPDEPPQGRTPPSAQRPYTFATVTGGEVTFDHAVCCHCESKVCIQECVPQILTLDDDGCPVLSISTEEARRGRCIECLACDIACYFDGARGGFVELPIPGLEAYRLQRQP
;
A
#
# COMPACT_ATOMS: atom_id res chain seq x y z
N MET A 1 -1.20 8.24 0.26
CA MET A 1 -2.21 8.90 1.11
C MET A 1 -3.32 7.92 1.46
N ALA A 2 -3.83 7.96 2.69
CA ALA A 2 -5.02 7.21 3.09
C ALA A 2 -6.28 8.10 2.96
N ARG A 3 -7.32 7.61 2.27
CA ARG A 3 -8.54 8.41 2.03
C ARG A 3 -9.64 8.03 2.99
N LEU A 4 -10.31 9.03 3.53
CA LEU A 4 -11.52 8.86 4.33
C LEU A 4 -12.76 8.99 3.47
N HIS A 5 -13.83 8.27 3.81
CA HIS A 5 -15.15 8.55 3.26
C HIS A 5 -15.68 9.89 3.81
N GLU A 6 -16.63 10.52 3.11
CA GLU A 6 -17.21 11.81 3.50
C GLU A 6 -17.77 11.78 4.93
N TYR A 7 -18.48 10.71 5.30
CA TYR A 7 -19.04 10.59 6.65
C TYR A 7 -17.97 10.55 7.75
N GLN A 8 -16.81 9.92 7.47
CA GLN A 8 -15.68 9.88 8.40
C GLN A 8 -15.04 11.26 8.50
N GLY A 9 -14.80 11.92 7.37
CA GLY A 9 -14.29 13.29 7.34
C GLY A 9 -15.18 14.26 8.11
N LYS A 10 -16.50 14.17 7.94
CA LYS A 10 -17.49 14.94 8.69
C LYS A 10 -17.42 14.69 10.19
N ALA A 11 -17.20 13.44 10.62
CA ALA A 11 -17.02 13.13 12.03
C ALA A 11 -15.77 13.84 12.61
N LEU A 12 -14.66 13.92 11.86
CA LEU A 12 -13.46 14.66 12.28
C LEU A 12 -13.71 16.17 12.37
N LEU A 13 -14.41 16.74 11.38
CA LEU A 13 -14.80 18.15 11.38
C LEU A 13 -15.71 18.49 12.57
N ALA A 14 -16.68 17.62 12.87
CA ALA A 14 -17.57 17.81 14.01
C ALA A 14 -16.82 17.80 15.35
N GLN A 15 -15.78 16.98 15.50
CA GLN A 15 -14.95 16.92 16.72
C GLN A 15 -14.20 18.22 17.01
N VAL A 16 -13.81 18.98 15.98
CA VAL A 16 -13.20 20.33 16.13
C VAL A 16 -14.24 21.45 16.14
N GLY A 17 -15.53 21.11 16.18
CA GLY A 17 -16.61 22.08 16.27
C GLY A 17 -16.95 22.78 14.94
N ILE A 18 -16.66 22.15 13.80
CA ILE A 18 -17.18 22.57 12.49
C ILE A 18 -18.55 21.88 12.29
N PRO A 19 -19.66 22.62 12.16
CA PRO A 19 -20.97 22.01 12.00
C PRO A 19 -21.09 21.22 10.69
N THR A 20 -21.69 20.05 10.76
CA THR A 20 -22.05 19.21 9.60
C THR A 20 -23.56 18.95 9.60
N PRO A 21 -24.19 18.61 8.46
CA PRO A 21 -25.59 18.22 8.43
C PRO A 21 -25.85 17.02 9.35
N SER A 22 -27.02 17.00 10.00
CA SER A 22 -27.45 15.82 10.75
C SER A 22 -27.75 14.68 9.78
N GLY A 23 -27.31 13.47 10.10
CA GLY A 23 -27.46 12.34 9.21
C GLY A 23 -26.69 11.12 9.70
N ARG A 24 -26.82 10.02 8.95
CA ARG A 24 -26.10 8.79 9.21
C ARG A 24 -25.85 8.00 7.93
N VAL A 25 -24.87 7.10 8.00
CA VAL A 25 -24.60 6.12 6.93
C VAL A 25 -25.65 5.00 6.97
N ALA A 26 -25.99 4.50 5.79
CA ALA A 26 -26.85 3.35 5.59
C ALA A 26 -26.20 2.39 4.58
N ALA A 27 -26.22 1.09 4.90
CA ALA A 27 -25.80 -0.01 4.02
C ALA A 27 -27.01 -0.71 3.37
N THR A 28 -28.23 -0.38 3.78
CA THR A 28 -29.47 -0.95 3.22
C THR A 28 -30.52 0.14 2.96
N PRO A 29 -31.49 -0.12 2.06
CA PRO A 29 -32.63 0.79 1.85
C PRO A 29 -33.44 1.06 3.13
N ASP A 30 -33.58 0.06 4.01
CA ASP A 30 -34.31 0.21 5.27
C ASP A 30 -33.55 1.08 6.28
N GLU A 31 -32.23 0.91 6.35
CA GLU A 31 -31.39 1.82 7.14
C GLU A 31 -31.46 3.26 6.64
N ALA A 32 -31.55 3.46 5.32
CA ALA A 32 -31.71 4.78 4.69
C ALA A 32 -33.09 5.40 5.00
N ARG A 33 -34.16 4.60 5.00
CA ARG A 33 -35.50 5.02 5.43
C ARG A 33 -35.49 5.52 6.87
N ALA A 34 -34.88 4.73 7.76
CA ALA A 34 -34.81 5.07 9.17
C ALA A 34 -33.93 6.31 9.41
N ALA A 35 -32.82 6.46 8.67
CA ALA A 35 -31.99 7.67 8.70
C ALA A 35 -32.78 8.93 8.33
N ALA A 36 -33.54 8.87 7.23
CA ALA A 36 -34.37 9.98 6.79
C ALA A 36 -35.50 10.31 7.77
N SER A 37 -36.08 9.29 8.41
CA SER A 37 -37.11 9.46 9.42
C SER A 37 -36.58 10.16 10.68
N GLU A 38 -35.35 9.82 11.11
CA GLU A 38 -34.67 10.46 12.24
C GLU A 38 -34.36 11.94 11.99
N VAL A 39 -34.02 12.31 10.74
CA VAL A 39 -33.83 13.71 10.36
C VAL A 39 -35.14 14.50 10.42
N GLY A 40 -36.28 13.86 10.13
CA GLY A 40 -37.61 14.46 10.29
C GLY A 40 -37.98 15.51 9.23
N GLY A 41 -37.31 15.51 8.07
CA GLY A 41 -37.55 16.45 6.96
C GLY A 41 -36.86 16.00 5.66
N PRO A 42 -36.80 16.86 4.63
CA PRO A 42 -36.13 16.54 3.37
C PRO A 42 -34.65 16.22 3.58
N VAL A 43 -34.16 15.21 2.86
CA VAL A 43 -32.80 14.69 2.97
C VAL A 43 -32.06 14.69 1.63
N VAL A 44 -30.74 14.56 1.71
CA VAL A 44 -29.84 14.26 0.61
C VAL A 44 -29.28 12.85 0.84
N VAL A 45 -29.33 12.02 -0.20
CA VAL A 45 -28.72 10.70 -0.25
C VAL A 45 -27.45 10.79 -1.10
N LYS A 46 -26.30 10.46 -0.51
CA LYS A 46 -24.97 10.60 -1.12
C LYS A 46 -24.20 9.29 -1.09
N ILE A 47 -23.71 8.82 -2.23
CA ILE A 47 -22.86 7.63 -2.27
C ILE A 47 -21.53 7.87 -1.53
N GLN A 48 -21.06 6.85 -0.83
CA GLN A 48 -19.76 6.85 -0.18
C GLN A 48 -18.75 6.13 -1.06
N ALA A 49 -18.03 6.90 -1.87
CA ALA A 49 -16.96 6.41 -2.75
C ALA A 49 -15.85 7.45 -2.86
N TRP A 50 -14.60 7.00 -3.04
CA TRP A 50 -13.44 7.89 -3.18
C TRP A 50 -13.29 8.42 -4.61
N VAL A 51 -14.35 9.00 -5.15
CA VAL A 51 -14.38 9.62 -6.47
C VAL A 51 -14.89 11.05 -6.39
N THR A 52 -14.39 11.91 -7.27
CA THR A 52 -14.86 13.28 -7.44
C THR A 52 -16.07 13.33 -8.38
N GLY A 53 -16.80 14.45 -8.42
CA GLY A 53 -17.90 14.65 -9.37
C GLY A 53 -19.13 13.75 -9.14
N ARG A 54 -19.35 13.27 -7.90
CA ARG A 54 -20.43 12.35 -7.54
C ARG A 54 -21.82 12.81 -8.00
N ALA A 55 -22.10 14.11 -7.99
CA ALA A 55 -23.37 14.66 -8.45
C ALA A 55 -23.65 14.36 -9.94
N GLY A 56 -22.62 14.47 -10.80
CA GLY A 56 -22.73 14.26 -12.25
C GLY A 56 -23.02 12.81 -12.64
N ILE A 57 -22.53 11.85 -11.86
CA ILE A 57 -22.81 10.40 -12.05
C ILE A 57 -24.07 9.94 -11.30
N GLY A 58 -24.80 10.87 -10.70
CA GLY A 58 -26.02 10.57 -9.96
C GLY A 58 -25.85 10.06 -8.54
N GLY A 59 -24.65 10.15 -7.99
CA GLY A 59 -24.32 9.77 -6.63
C GLY A 59 -24.75 10.77 -5.54
N VAL A 60 -25.44 11.85 -5.91
CA VAL A 60 -26.06 12.81 -4.97
C VAL A 60 -27.49 13.07 -5.44
N ARG A 61 -28.47 12.76 -4.58
CA ARG A 61 -29.90 12.91 -4.88
C ARG A 61 -30.66 13.45 -3.67
N PHE A 62 -31.74 14.17 -3.93
CA PHE A 62 -32.61 14.71 -2.90
C PHE A 62 -33.85 13.84 -2.74
N ALA A 63 -34.32 13.66 -1.51
CA ALA A 63 -35.58 13.00 -1.18
C ALA A 63 -36.37 13.84 -0.19
N ASP A 64 -37.67 13.98 -0.43
CA ASP A 64 -38.56 14.73 0.45
C ASP A 64 -39.23 13.83 1.51
N THR A 65 -39.18 12.51 1.33
CA THR A 65 -39.76 11.53 2.26
C THR A 65 -38.81 10.37 2.56
N PRO A 66 -38.96 9.68 3.71
CA PRO A 66 -38.19 8.47 4.02
C PRO A 66 -38.29 7.36 2.96
N ASP A 67 -39.46 7.19 2.36
CA ASP A 67 -39.73 6.20 1.33
C ASP A 67 -38.95 6.51 0.03
N GLN A 68 -38.88 7.78 -0.35
CA GLN A 68 -38.05 8.22 -1.47
C GLN A 68 -36.57 8.00 -1.18
N ALA A 69 -36.11 8.27 0.05
CA ALA A 69 -34.72 8.03 0.43
C ALA A 69 -34.35 6.55 0.32
N ALA A 70 -35.23 5.64 0.75
CA ALA A 70 -35.06 4.20 0.61
C ALA A 70 -34.98 3.76 -0.87
N ALA A 71 -35.88 4.28 -1.71
CA ALA A 71 -35.91 3.97 -3.14
C ALA A 71 -34.62 4.45 -3.86
N LEU A 72 -34.14 5.64 -3.52
CA LEU A 72 -32.86 6.16 -4.04
C LEU A 72 -31.68 5.30 -3.58
N ALA A 73 -31.63 4.94 -2.29
CA ALA A 73 -30.59 4.08 -1.75
C ALA A 73 -30.56 2.71 -2.46
N ALA A 74 -31.72 2.11 -2.75
CA ALA A 74 -31.81 0.85 -3.48
C ALA A 74 -31.22 0.92 -4.90
N GLY A 75 -31.33 2.07 -5.57
CA GLY A 75 -30.71 2.29 -6.89
C GLY A 75 -29.24 2.68 -6.85
N MET A 76 -28.76 3.23 -5.73
CA MET A 76 -27.37 3.65 -5.55
C MET A 76 -26.48 2.55 -4.98
N LEU A 77 -26.99 1.74 -4.05
CA LEU A 77 -26.23 0.64 -3.48
C LEU A 77 -25.94 -0.41 -4.56
N GLY A 78 -24.68 -0.81 -4.67
CA GLY A 78 -24.19 -1.70 -5.72
C GLY A 78 -23.82 -1.01 -7.04
N MET A 79 -24.09 0.29 -7.20
CA MET A 79 -23.64 1.01 -8.40
C MET A 79 -22.11 1.10 -8.46
N ARG A 80 -21.55 1.17 -9.67
CA ARG A 80 -20.12 1.47 -9.87
C ARG A 80 -19.91 2.97 -9.98
N ALA A 81 -18.96 3.48 -9.21
CA ALA A 81 -18.50 4.86 -9.23
C ALA A 81 -16.98 4.85 -9.39
N GLY A 82 -16.49 5.08 -10.62
CA GLY A 82 -15.10 4.79 -10.97
C GLY A 82 -14.77 3.31 -10.82
N GLY A 83 -13.64 2.99 -10.18
CA GLY A 83 -13.25 1.62 -9.82
C GLY A 83 -13.94 1.05 -8.58
N PHE A 84 -14.81 1.82 -7.91
CA PHE A 84 -15.43 1.44 -6.64
C PHE A 84 -16.87 0.99 -6.82
N GLN A 85 -17.26 -0.07 -6.12
CA GLN A 85 -18.66 -0.42 -5.92
C GLN A 85 -19.16 0.28 -4.66
N VAL A 86 -20.31 0.95 -4.76
CA VAL A 86 -20.93 1.66 -3.63
C VAL A 86 -21.57 0.63 -2.70
N ASP A 87 -21.05 0.50 -1.49
CA ASP A 87 -21.58 -0.37 -0.43
C ASP A 87 -22.39 0.42 0.63
N ARG A 88 -22.22 1.75 0.68
CA ARG A 88 -22.86 2.63 1.65
C ARG A 88 -23.31 3.94 1.02
N VAL A 89 -24.38 4.50 1.58
CA VAL A 89 -24.85 5.86 1.30
C VAL A 89 -24.91 6.66 2.60
N LEU A 90 -24.61 7.96 2.53
CA LEU A 90 -24.84 8.92 3.61
C LEU A 90 -26.20 9.57 3.36
N VAL A 91 -27.09 9.49 4.34
CA VAL A 91 -28.40 10.14 4.33
C VAL A 91 -28.38 11.26 5.35
N GLU A 92 -28.54 12.49 4.90
CA GLU A 92 -28.38 13.67 5.74
C GLU A 92 -29.37 14.79 5.41
N GLN A 93 -29.52 15.73 6.34
CA GLN A 93 -30.40 16.88 6.21
C GLN A 93 -30.12 17.69 4.94
N LYS A 94 -31.19 18.00 4.19
CA LYS A 94 -31.13 18.99 3.11
C LYS A 94 -31.00 20.40 3.70
N LEU A 95 -29.89 21.07 3.39
CA LEU A 95 -29.63 22.43 3.86
C LEU A 95 -30.40 23.48 3.03
N ASP A 96 -30.87 24.54 3.69
CA ASP A 96 -31.42 25.74 3.04
C ASP A 96 -30.29 26.74 2.76
N ILE A 97 -29.72 26.63 1.56
CA ILE A 97 -28.48 27.30 1.16
C ILE A 97 -28.76 28.77 0.81
N GLN A 98 -28.02 29.68 1.45
CA GLN A 98 -27.96 31.10 1.09
C GLN A 98 -26.76 31.40 0.19
N ARG A 99 -25.58 30.87 0.54
CA ARG A 99 -24.33 31.08 -0.19
C ARG A 99 -23.37 29.91 0.02
N GLU A 100 -22.56 29.63 -1.00
CA GLU A 100 -21.54 28.59 -0.97
C GLU A 100 -20.14 29.19 -1.03
N PHE A 101 -19.24 28.55 -0.31
CA PHE A 101 -17.82 28.88 -0.16
C PHE A 101 -16.98 27.62 -0.37
N TYR A 102 -15.67 27.83 -0.53
CA TYR A 102 -14.67 26.77 -0.50
C TYR A 102 -13.68 27.06 0.63
N ALA A 103 -13.30 26.02 1.38
CA ALA A 103 -12.21 26.07 2.34
C ALA A 103 -11.36 24.81 2.21
N GLY A 104 -10.04 24.96 2.12
CA GLY A 104 -9.15 23.81 1.94
C GLY A 104 -7.77 24.02 2.51
N ILE A 105 -7.13 22.93 2.92
CA ILE A 105 -5.73 22.89 3.36
C ILE A 105 -5.02 21.82 2.53
N ILE A 106 -3.84 22.15 2.04
CA ILE A 106 -2.95 21.19 1.38
C ILE A 106 -1.53 21.33 1.94
N VAL A 107 -0.79 20.24 2.02
CA VAL A 107 0.67 20.28 2.21
C VAL A 107 1.30 20.60 0.86
N SER A 108 1.90 21.78 0.73
CA SER A 108 2.48 22.25 -0.54
C SER A 108 3.99 22.05 -0.55
N ASP A 109 4.48 21.24 -1.49
CA ASP A 109 5.93 21.05 -1.70
C ASP A 109 6.61 22.33 -2.16
N ARG A 110 5.92 23.15 -2.97
CA ARG A 110 6.43 24.44 -3.44
C ARG A 110 6.62 25.43 -2.30
N ALA A 111 5.65 25.51 -1.38
CA ALA A 111 5.75 26.38 -0.22
C ALA A 111 6.60 25.77 0.90
N ARG A 112 6.82 24.45 0.87
CA ARG A 112 7.39 23.64 1.96
C ARG A 112 6.65 23.84 3.28
N ALA A 113 5.33 23.99 3.19
CA ALA A 113 4.45 24.29 4.31
C ALA A 113 3.00 23.89 4.00
N PRO A 114 2.15 23.68 5.03
CA PRO A 114 0.71 23.68 4.85
C PRO A 114 0.24 25.02 4.27
N VAL A 115 -0.67 24.99 3.31
CA VAL A 115 -1.28 26.18 2.71
C VAL A 115 -2.78 26.10 2.92
N ILE A 116 -3.36 27.11 3.59
CA ILE A 116 -4.81 27.30 3.67
C ILE A 116 -5.27 28.07 2.43
N LEU A 117 -6.36 27.63 1.84
CA LEU A 117 -7.06 28.22 0.71
C LEU A 117 -8.49 28.52 1.13
N PHE A 118 -8.97 29.70 0.73
CA PHE A 118 -10.35 30.10 0.90
C PHE A 118 -10.87 30.72 -0.39
N SER A 119 -12.13 30.43 -0.74
CA SER A 119 -12.82 31.15 -1.79
C SER A 119 -14.22 31.60 -1.36
N SER A 120 -14.54 32.84 -1.75
CA SER A 120 -15.85 33.47 -1.55
C SER A 120 -16.97 32.89 -2.44
N ARG A 121 -16.60 31.97 -3.33
CA ARG A 121 -17.45 31.13 -4.17
C ARG A 121 -17.12 29.66 -3.91
N GLY A 122 -18.12 28.79 -3.97
CA GLY A 122 -17.97 27.34 -3.84
C GLY A 122 -18.92 26.61 -4.79
N GLY A 123 -18.97 25.28 -4.68
CA GLY A 123 -19.86 24.44 -5.49
C GLY A 123 -19.23 23.90 -6.78
N THR A 124 -18.10 24.47 -7.22
CA THR A 124 -17.24 23.97 -8.30
C THR A 124 -15.81 23.74 -7.80
N GLY A 125 -14.93 23.19 -8.64
CA GLY A 125 -13.54 22.92 -8.27
C GLY A 125 -12.75 24.21 -8.03
N ILE A 126 -11.82 24.21 -7.07
CA ILE A 126 -11.03 25.41 -6.74
C ILE A 126 -10.15 25.86 -7.93
N GLU A 127 -9.72 24.93 -8.76
CA GLU A 127 -8.97 25.20 -9.98
C GLU A 127 -9.78 26.04 -10.98
N GLU A 128 -11.05 25.69 -11.17
CA GLU A 128 -11.98 26.42 -12.06
C GLU A 128 -12.27 27.81 -11.49
N ILE A 129 -12.57 27.90 -10.19
CA ILE A 129 -12.83 29.19 -9.53
C ILE A 129 -11.60 30.09 -9.61
N SER A 130 -10.39 29.55 -9.44
CA SER A 130 -9.16 30.34 -9.53
C SER A 130 -8.88 30.86 -10.94
N GLN A 131 -9.39 30.20 -11.99
CA GLN A 131 -9.24 30.64 -13.38
C GLN A 131 -10.29 31.69 -13.75
N GLU A 132 -11.56 31.44 -13.41
CA GLU A 132 -12.68 32.33 -13.79
C GLU A 132 -12.80 33.55 -12.87
N HIS A 133 -12.48 33.38 -11.59
CA HIS A 133 -12.69 34.36 -10.53
C HIS A 133 -11.49 34.42 -9.57
N PRO A 134 -10.29 34.79 -10.04
CA PRO A 134 -9.08 34.82 -9.22
C PRO A 134 -9.23 35.71 -7.98
N ASP A 135 -9.97 36.82 -8.08
CA ASP A 135 -10.21 37.74 -6.95
C ASP A 135 -11.11 37.12 -5.85
N ALA A 136 -11.82 36.03 -6.16
CA ALA A 136 -12.64 35.31 -5.21
C ALA A 136 -11.82 34.33 -4.36
N VAL A 137 -10.56 34.05 -4.74
CA VAL A 137 -9.68 33.05 -4.11
C VAL A 137 -8.53 33.74 -3.39
N ALA A 138 -8.22 33.26 -2.18
CA ALA A 138 -7.02 33.67 -1.46
C ALA A 138 -6.36 32.46 -0.82
N SER A 139 -5.02 32.46 -0.78
CA SER A 139 -4.22 31.46 -0.08
C SER A 139 -3.20 32.08 0.87
N LEU A 140 -2.78 31.32 1.87
CA LEU A 140 -1.77 31.69 2.85
C LEU A 140 -0.97 30.44 3.29
N PRO A 141 0.37 30.43 3.11
CA PRO A 141 1.23 29.46 3.77
C PRO A 141 1.19 29.62 5.29
N ILE A 142 1.12 28.51 6.01
CA ILE A 142 1.03 28.46 7.47
C ILE A 142 2.39 28.06 8.05
N ASP A 143 2.86 28.83 9.02
CA ASP A 143 3.99 28.46 9.85
C ASP A 143 3.57 27.31 10.79
N ILE A 144 4.33 26.22 10.82
CA ILE A 144 3.94 25.01 11.57
C ILE A 144 4.11 25.20 13.08
N GLU A 145 5.08 26.02 13.51
CA GLU A 145 5.34 26.28 14.93
C GLU A 145 4.25 27.18 15.51
N LEU A 146 3.87 28.23 14.77
CA LEU A 146 2.85 29.19 15.20
C LEU A 146 1.41 28.70 14.94
N GLY A 147 1.20 27.93 13.88
CA GLY A 147 -0.11 27.55 13.38
C GLY A 147 -0.86 28.70 12.68
N LEU A 148 -2.12 28.44 12.31
CA LEU A 148 -2.98 29.46 11.71
C LEU A 148 -3.63 30.32 12.81
N THR A 149 -3.29 31.61 12.86
CA THR A 149 -3.85 32.55 13.84
C THR A 149 -5.12 33.23 13.34
N ASP A 150 -5.99 33.68 14.26
CA ASP A 150 -7.27 34.32 13.93
C ASP A 150 -7.12 35.57 13.05
N TYR A 151 -6.07 36.38 13.25
CA TYR A 151 -5.87 37.59 12.44
C TYR A 151 -5.43 37.24 11.01
N GLN A 152 -4.63 36.18 10.85
CA GLN A 152 -4.23 35.67 9.54
C GLN A 152 -5.44 35.13 8.78
N ALA A 153 -6.27 34.31 9.43
CA ALA A 153 -7.49 33.78 8.86
C ALA A 153 -8.48 34.90 8.47
N ARG A 154 -8.69 35.90 9.34
CA ARG A 154 -9.53 37.07 9.02
C ARG A 154 -8.98 37.86 7.83
N ASN A 155 -7.67 38.07 7.76
CA ASN A 155 -7.05 38.77 6.62
C ASN A 155 -7.17 37.98 5.32
N LEU A 156 -7.09 36.65 5.38
CA LEU A 156 -7.30 35.78 4.23
C LEU A 156 -8.72 35.93 3.67
N VAL A 157 -9.73 35.78 4.53
CA VAL A 157 -11.16 35.91 4.16
C VAL A 157 -11.48 37.33 3.63
N ARG A 158 -10.85 38.37 4.19
CA ARG A 158 -11.04 39.75 3.73
C ARG A 158 -10.58 39.96 2.28
N ARG A 159 -9.52 39.26 1.85
CA ARG A 159 -8.97 39.39 0.49
C ARG A 159 -9.96 38.94 -0.58
N THR A 160 -10.93 38.08 -0.24
CA THR A 160 -11.97 37.62 -1.16
C THR A 160 -13.25 38.46 -1.08
N GLY A 161 -13.17 39.67 -0.51
CA GLY A 161 -14.30 40.61 -0.42
C GLY A 161 -15.34 40.32 0.69
N VAL A 162 -15.09 39.33 1.56
CA VAL A 162 -16.00 39.02 2.68
C VAL A 162 -15.62 39.85 3.91
N SER A 163 -16.61 40.46 4.57
CA SER A 163 -16.41 41.39 5.68
C SER A 163 -17.43 41.20 6.82
N GLY A 164 -17.24 41.91 7.93
CA GLY A 164 -18.18 41.95 9.05
C GLY A 164 -18.19 40.68 9.90
N LYS A 165 -19.35 40.32 10.44
CA LYS A 165 -19.52 39.14 11.29
C LYS A 165 -19.14 37.84 10.55
N LEU A 166 -19.60 37.71 9.30
CA LEU A 166 -19.33 36.54 8.46
C LEU A 166 -17.82 36.31 8.24
N GLN A 167 -17.03 37.38 8.13
CA GLN A 167 -15.56 37.26 8.04
C GLN A 167 -14.97 36.62 9.30
N SER A 168 -15.50 36.94 10.48
CA SER A 168 -15.02 36.38 11.74
C SER A 168 -15.45 34.91 11.89
N ASP A 169 -16.69 34.60 11.55
CA ASP A 169 -17.23 33.22 11.60
C ASP A 169 -16.48 32.30 10.63
N LEU A 170 -16.19 32.76 9.40
CA LEU A 170 -15.38 32.02 8.43
C LEU A 170 -13.94 31.87 8.90
N ALA A 171 -13.34 32.91 9.48
CA ALA A 171 -11.97 32.83 9.97
C ALA A 171 -11.81 31.80 11.09
N ASP A 172 -12.73 31.77 12.06
CA ASP A 172 -12.78 30.75 13.11
C ASP A 172 -12.89 29.33 12.51
N LEU A 173 -13.73 29.15 11.49
CA LEU A 173 -13.86 27.88 10.78
C LEU A 173 -12.56 27.46 10.09
N LEU A 174 -11.83 28.38 9.45
CA LEU A 174 -10.53 28.07 8.83
C LEU A 174 -9.48 27.66 9.87
N VAL A 175 -9.48 28.29 11.05
CA VAL A 175 -8.59 27.91 12.16
C VAL A 175 -8.92 26.49 12.65
N LYS A 176 -10.20 26.17 12.83
CA LYS A 176 -10.65 24.81 13.18
C LYS A 176 -10.31 23.78 12.10
N LEU A 177 -10.44 24.15 10.83
CA LEU A 177 -10.05 23.26 9.72
C LEU A 177 -8.56 22.95 9.77
N TYR A 178 -7.72 23.93 10.11
CA TYR A 178 -6.30 23.70 10.35
C TYR A 178 -6.03 22.81 11.57
N GLN A 179 -6.78 23.00 12.66
CA GLN A 179 -6.68 22.13 13.83
C GLN A 179 -7.03 20.68 13.48
N ALA A 180 -8.08 20.46 12.67
CA ALA A 180 -8.41 19.13 12.18
C ALA A 180 -7.31 18.55 11.28
N ALA A 181 -6.86 19.31 10.28
CA ALA A 181 -5.80 18.85 9.38
C ALA A 181 -4.51 18.50 10.14
N ARG A 182 -4.13 19.30 11.14
CA ARG A 182 -2.96 19.03 11.98
C ARG A 182 -3.19 17.86 12.94
N GLY A 183 -4.37 17.78 13.57
CA GLY A 183 -4.70 16.77 14.57
C GLY A 183 -4.69 15.35 14.02
N TRP A 184 -5.21 15.17 12.81
CA TRP A 184 -5.24 13.87 12.11
C TRP A 184 -4.17 13.75 11.01
N GLU A 185 -3.15 14.62 11.03
CA GLU A 185 -2.02 14.58 10.09
C GLU A 185 -2.45 14.47 8.61
N ALA A 186 -3.44 15.28 8.25
CA ALA A 186 -3.99 15.34 6.91
C ALA A 186 -2.99 15.94 5.92
N ARG A 187 -2.84 15.28 4.76
CA ARG A 187 -2.13 15.82 3.60
C ARG A 187 -3.00 16.81 2.84
N ALA A 188 -4.30 16.57 2.79
CA ALA A 188 -5.29 17.51 2.31
C ALA A 188 -6.60 17.41 3.11
N ALA A 189 -7.22 18.56 3.38
CA ALA A 189 -8.55 18.64 4.00
C ALA A 189 -9.34 19.74 3.30
N GLU A 190 -10.41 19.38 2.61
CA GLU A 190 -11.24 20.27 1.81
C GLU A 190 -12.70 20.20 2.28
N ILE A 191 -13.36 21.35 2.32
CA ILE A 191 -14.80 21.52 2.51
C ILE A 191 -15.33 22.22 1.26
N ASN A 192 -16.09 21.50 0.45
CA ASN A 192 -16.65 22.03 -0.79
C ASN A 192 -17.98 21.36 -1.16
N PRO A 193 -19.14 22.03 -0.97
CA PRO A 193 -19.27 23.42 -0.51
C PRO A 193 -19.23 23.55 1.01
N LEU A 194 -18.63 24.64 1.49
CA LEU A 194 -18.92 25.23 2.80
C LEU A 194 -20.15 26.13 2.64
N VAL A 195 -21.25 25.80 3.32
CA VAL A 195 -22.54 26.46 3.12
C VAL A 195 -22.79 27.49 4.24
N LEU A 196 -23.21 28.69 3.85
CA LEU A 196 -23.97 29.59 4.71
C LEU A 196 -25.45 29.33 4.49
N THR A 197 -26.14 28.89 5.53
CA THR A 197 -27.59 28.64 5.50
C THR A 197 -28.38 29.94 5.68
N ARG A 198 -29.66 29.96 5.28
CA ARG A 198 -30.52 31.15 5.42
C ARG A 198 -30.77 31.58 6.86
N ASP A 199 -30.64 30.68 7.82
CA ASP A 199 -30.67 30.98 9.26
C ASP A 199 -29.32 31.46 9.82
N GLY A 200 -28.32 31.68 8.95
CA GLY A 200 -27.06 32.34 9.29
C GLY A 200 -26.00 31.42 9.89
N ARG A 201 -26.10 30.09 9.71
CA ARG A 201 -25.11 29.12 10.20
C ARG A 201 -24.14 28.73 9.09
N LEU A 202 -22.87 28.49 9.44
CA LEU A 202 -21.88 27.89 8.56
C LEU A 202 -21.88 26.37 8.77
N VAL A 203 -22.00 25.61 7.68
CA VAL A 203 -22.11 24.15 7.71
C VAL A 203 -21.25 23.54 6.60
N ALA A 204 -20.39 22.57 6.95
CA ALA A 204 -19.63 21.78 6.00
C ALA A 204 -20.55 20.77 5.30
N ALA A 205 -21.11 21.16 4.16
CA ALA A 205 -22.08 20.35 3.44
C ALA A 205 -21.44 19.11 2.80
N ASP A 206 -20.18 19.19 2.38
CA ASP A 206 -19.38 18.09 1.88
C ASP A 206 -17.91 18.32 2.28
N CYS A 207 -17.15 17.24 2.41
CA CYS A 207 -15.73 17.31 2.70
C CYS A 207 -14.94 16.15 2.09
N ARG A 208 -13.68 16.41 1.78
CA ARG A 208 -12.69 15.42 1.38
C ARG A 208 -11.45 15.58 2.24
N ILE A 209 -11.12 14.55 3.01
CA ILE A 209 -9.93 14.53 3.87
C ILE A 209 -9.06 13.33 3.48
N THR A 210 -7.78 13.60 3.24
CA THR A 210 -6.75 12.58 3.03
C THR A 210 -5.69 12.69 4.12
N VAL A 211 -5.36 11.55 4.73
CA VAL A 211 -4.38 11.42 5.81
C VAL A 211 -3.03 10.97 5.23
N ASP A 212 -1.94 11.41 5.84
CA ASP A 212 -0.61 10.87 5.55
C ASP A 212 -0.59 9.37 5.86
N ASP A 213 -0.24 8.55 4.87
CA ASP A 213 -0.17 7.10 5.04
C ASP A 213 0.89 6.70 6.09
N TYR A 214 1.96 7.47 6.22
CA TYR A 214 2.98 7.26 7.26
C TYR A 214 2.50 7.63 8.68
N ALA A 215 1.37 8.33 8.81
CA ALA A 215 0.80 8.68 10.11
C ALA A 215 -0.23 7.66 10.61
N VAL A 216 -0.76 6.80 9.74
CA VAL A 216 -1.92 5.93 10.06
C VAL A 216 -1.72 5.08 11.31
N PHE A 217 -0.50 4.61 11.58
CA PHE A 217 -0.20 3.81 12.78
C PHE A 217 -0.45 4.55 14.11
N ARG A 218 -0.49 5.89 14.09
CA ARG A 218 -0.83 6.74 15.25
C ARG A 218 -2.32 7.03 15.38
N HIS A 219 -3.10 6.78 14.33
CA HIS A 219 -4.52 7.14 14.20
C HIS A 219 -5.39 5.89 14.04
N ALA A 220 -5.25 4.94 14.97
CA ALA A 220 -6.00 3.68 14.95
C ALA A 220 -7.52 3.90 15.04
N ASP A 221 -7.96 5.03 15.62
CA ASP A 221 -9.35 5.47 15.70
C ASP A 221 -10.00 5.72 14.33
N LEU A 222 -9.20 5.96 13.28
CA LEU A 222 -9.71 6.17 11.92
C LEU A 222 -10.16 4.87 11.24
N GLY A 223 -9.83 3.70 11.78
CA GLY A 223 -10.21 2.39 11.22
C GLY A 223 -9.63 2.13 9.83
N ILE A 224 -8.50 2.77 9.48
CA ILE A 224 -7.83 2.59 8.19
C ILE A 224 -7.04 1.28 8.24
N THR A 225 -7.53 0.26 7.54
CA THR A 225 -6.88 -1.06 7.45
C THR A 225 -5.97 -1.20 6.24
N PHE A 226 -5.95 -0.20 5.35
CA PHE A 226 -5.12 -0.20 4.14
C PHE A 226 -4.71 1.24 3.80
N ALA A 227 -3.50 1.62 4.21
CA ALA A 227 -2.97 2.97 4.07
C ALA A 227 -2.26 3.20 2.72
N ARG A 228 -2.89 2.84 1.60
CA ARG A 228 -2.37 3.16 0.26
C ARG A 228 -3.47 3.72 -0.63
N GLU A 229 -3.09 4.63 -1.51
CA GLU A 229 -4.01 5.21 -2.47
C GLU A 229 -4.14 4.32 -3.70
N LEU A 230 -5.36 3.90 -4.00
CA LEU A 230 -5.70 3.10 -5.18
C LEU A 230 -6.88 3.75 -5.91
N ASP A 231 -7.00 3.51 -7.21
CA ASP A 231 -8.15 3.92 -8.03
C ASP A 231 -9.33 2.93 -7.95
N ARG A 232 -9.13 1.80 -7.28
CA ARG A 232 -10.11 0.75 -6.98
C ARG A 232 -9.95 0.22 -5.55
N PRO A 233 -10.91 -0.57 -5.02
CA PRO A 233 -10.70 -1.31 -3.78
C PRO A 233 -9.44 -2.19 -3.88
N PRO A 234 -8.68 -2.38 -2.79
CA PRO A 234 -7.53 -3.26 -2.82
C PRO A 234 -7.95 -4.68 -3.16
N THR A 235 -7.13 -5.39 -3.94
CA THR A 235 -7.34 -6.82 -4.20
C THR A 235 -7.02 -7.64 -2.95
N VAL A 236 -7.44 -8.91 -2.93
CA VAL A 236 -7.08 -9.82 -1.82
C VAL A 236 -5.57 -9.94 -1.69
N LEU A 237 -4.85 -10.01 -2.81
CA LEU A 237 -3.41 -10.14 -2.81
C LEU A 237 -2.69 -8.88 -2.35
N GLU A 238 -3.20 -7.69 -2.71
CA GLU A 238 -2.68 -6.43 -2.18
C GLU A 238 -2.85 -6.31 -0.66
N ARG A 239 -3.97 -6.81 -0.10
CA ARG A 239 -4.16 -6.90 1.35
C ARG A 239 -3.16 -7.84 2.01
N ILE A 240 -2.92 -9.02 1.41
CA ILE A 240 -1.91 -9.98 1.91
C ILE A 240 -0.52 -9.33 1.89
N ALA A 241 -0.16 -8.64 0.80
CA ALA A 241 1.12 -7.95 0.69
C ALA A 241 1.27 -6.82 1.71
N TYR A 242 0.21 -6.04 1.92
CA TYR A 242 0.20 -4.98 2.94
C TYR A 242 0.39 -5.55 4.35
N ALA A 243 -0.25 -6.68 4.70
CA ALA A 243 -0.08 -7.33 6.00
C ALA A 243 1.34 -7.88 6.25
N VAL A 244 2.08 -8.21 5.19
CA VAL A 244 3.51 -8.59 5.31
C VAL A 244 4.39 -7.38 5.62
N GLU A 245 4.06 -6.23 5.05
CA GLU A 245 4.79 -4.98 5.29
C GLU A 245 4.41 -4.35 6.63
N GLU A 246 3.14 -4.49 7.03
CA GLU A 246 2.60 -3.97 8.28
C GLU A 246 3.35 -4.56 9.48
N GLY A 247 4.12 -3.70 10.16
CA GLY A 247 4.87 -4.06 11.36
C GLY A 247 6.31 -4.53 11.14
N ASP A 248 6.77 -4.69 9.89
CA ASP A 248 8.19 -4.92 9.58
C ASP A 248 8.83 -3.67 8.97
N TYR A 249 9.51 -2.86 9.77
CA TYR A 249 10.15 -1.63 9.32
C TYR A 249 11.55 -1.83 8.70
N ARG A 250 12.00 -3.08 8.51
CA ARG A 250 13.33 -3.40 7.96
C ARG A 250 13.27 -3.36 6.43
N GLY A 251 13.53 -2.18 5.86
CA GLY A 251 13.35 -1.93 4.43
C GLY A 251 11.88 -1.91 4.01
N THR A 252 11.63 -1.61 2.75
CA THR A 252 10.32 -1.42 2.15
C THR A 252 9.87 -2.68 1.40
N PHE A 253 8.59 -3.00 1.46
CA PHE A 253 7.90 -3.87 0.50
C PHE A 253 6.63 -3.19 0.01
N TYR A 254 6.74 -2.56 -1.15
CA TYR A 254 5.60 -2.04 -1.89
C TYR A 254 5.11 -3.08 -2.90
N PHE A 255 3.79 -3.21 -3.02
CA PHE A 255 3.13 -4.11 -3.97
C PHE A 255 1.83 -3.46 -4.43
N ILE A 256 1.63 -3.42 -5.74
CA ILE A 256 0.38 -3.06 -6.39
C ILE A 256 0.17 -4.00 -7.57
N GLN A 257 -1.05 -4.48 -7.73
CA GLN A 257 -1.44 -5.32 -8.86
C GLN A 257 -1.84 -4.42 -10.03
N MET A 258 -1.15 -4.60 -11.16
CA MET A 258 -1.35 -3.79 -12.37
C MET A 258 -2.36 -4.45 -13.33
N ILE A 259 -2.40 -5.78 -13.34
CA ILE A 259 -3.31 -6.57 -14.17
C ILE A 259 -3.95 -7.64 -13.29
N ASP A 260 -5.28 -7.66 -13.26
CA ASP A 260 -6.05 -8.57 -12.40
C ASP A 260 -6.20 -9.98 -13.02
N GLU A 261 -6.33 -10.03 -14.36
CA GLU A 261 -6.55 -11.24 -15.14
C GLU A 261 -5.75 -11.21 -16.44
N PHE A 262 -5.06 -12.30 -16.73
CA PHE A 262 -4.30 -12.52 -17.96
C PHE A 262 -4.09 -14.02 -18.18
N GLN A 263 -3.91 -14.41 -19.44
CA GLN A 263 -3.64 -15.78 -19.84
C GLN A 263 -2.16 -15.99 -20.17
N ARG A 264 -1.72 -17.24 -20.09
CA ARG A 264 -0.37 -17.65 -20.52
C ARG A 264 -0.20 -17.31 -22.02
N GLY A 265 0.93 -16.72 -22.38
CA GLY A 265 1.26 -16.30 -23.73
C GLY A 265 0.95 -14.83 -24.03
N GLU A 266 0.35 -14.07 -23.10
CA GLU A 266 0.10 -12.63 -23.25
C GLU A 266 1.34 -11.76 -23.02
N ARG A 267 2.53 -12.36 -22.87
CA ARG A 267 3.80 -11.69 -22.57
C ARG A 267 3.72 -10.89 -21.27
N VAL A 268 3.09 -11.47 -20.25
CA VAL A 268 2.92 -10.83 -18.94
C VAL A 268 4.03 -11.27 -18.00
N VAL A 269 4.78 -10.31 -17.44
CA VAL A 269 5.90 -10.60 -16.54
C VAL A 269 5.58 -10.19 -15.11
N GLY A 270 6.02 -11.03 -14.16
CA GLY A 270 6.10 -10.64 -12.75
C GLY A 270 7.28 -9.70 -12.56
N PHE A 271 7.03 -8.45 -12.14
CA PHE A 271 8.06 -7.44 -12.02
C PHE A 271 8.46 -7.23 -10.55
N HIS A 272 9.76 -7.32 -10.26
CA HIS A 272 10.34 -7.15 -8.93
C HIS A 272 11.39 -6.04 -8.95
N GLY A 273 10.97 -4.83 -8.60
CA GLY A 273 11.84 -3.68 -8.49
C GLY A 273 12.59 -3.62 -7.16
N ALA A 274 13.79 -3.02 -7.17
CA ALA A 274 14.52 -2.61 -5.99
C ALA A 274 15.00 -1.15 -6.12
N GLY A 275 14.32 -0.25 -5.41
CA GLY A 275 14.50 1.19 -5.41
C GLY A 275 13.55 1.89 -6.37
N GLY A 276 12.71 2.81 -5.87
CA GLY A 276 11.64 3.46 -6.65
C GLY A 276 12.05 3.97 -8.03
N GLY A 277 12.98 4.93 -8.12
CA GLY A 277 13.40 5.52 -9.41
C GLY A 277 14.01 4.50 -10.39
N GLY A 278 14.82 3.58 -9.88
CA GLY A 278 15.46 2.54 -10.68
C GLY A 278 14.52 1.47 -11.20
N SER A 279 13.53 1.12 -10.37
CA SER A 279 12.46 0.19 -10.69
C SER A 279 11.59 0.75 -11.80
N MET A 280 11.20 2.04 -11.73
CA MET A 280 10.41 2.68 -12.80
C MET A 280 11.17 2.69 -14.14
N MET A 281 12.46 3.05 -14.15
CA MET A 281 13.28 2.99 -15.37
C MET A 281 13.38 1.55 -15.94
N SER A 282 13.46 0.55 -15.07
CA SER A 282 13.53 -0.85 -15.49
C SER A 282 12.18 -1.37 -15.99
N MET A 283 11.09 -0.87 -15.42
CA MET A 283 9.72 -1.11 -15.89
C MET A 283 9.54 -0.53 -17.30
N ASP A 284 10.03 0.68 -17.59
CA ASP A 284 9.99 1.25 -18.95
C ASP A 284 10.75 0.37 -19.94
N ALA A 285 11.92 -0.16 -19.58
CA ALA A 285 12.70 -1.05 -20.43
C ALA A 285 11.95 -2.35 -20.78
N VAL A 286 11.25 -2.94 -19.80
CA VAL A 286 10.40 -4.12 -19.98
C VAL A 286 9.21 -3.81 -20.89
N ILE A 287 8.53 -2.67 -20.68
CA ILE A 287 7.40 -2.25 -21.52
C ILE A 287 7.86 -1.96 -22.96
N ASN A 288 9.02 -1.33 -23.14
CA ASN A 288 9.59 -1.04 -24.46
C ASN A 288 9.94 -2.31 -25.25
N GLU A 289 10.21 -3.42 -24.56
CA GLU A 289 10.41 -4.76 -25.16
C GLU A 289 9.07 -5.48 -25.45
N GLY A 290 7.94 -4.79 -25.28
CA GLY A 290 6.60 -5.29 -25.59
C GLY A 290 6.02 -6.23 -24.53
N PHE A 291 6.55 -6.22 -23.31
CA PHE A 291 5.97 -6.95 -22.20
C PHE A 291 4.87 -6.14 -21.51
N ARG A 292 3.89 -6.86 -20.97
CA ARG A 292 2.94 -6.33 -19.99
C ARG A 292 3.42 -6.71 -18.60
N ILE A 293 3.15 -5.86 -17.62
CA ILE A 293 3.62 -6.06 -16.25
C ILE A 293 2.43 -6.45 -15.37
N ALA A 294 2.50 -7.60 -14.71
CA ALA A 294 1.42 -8.09 -13.83
C ALA A 294 1.24 -7.20 -12.59
N ASN A 295 2.36 -6.66 -12.08
CA ASN A 295 2.43 -5.96 -10.80
C ASN A 295 3.57 -4.97 -10.77
N PHE A 296 3.51 -4.01 -9.87
CA PHE A 296 4.68 -3.24 -9.49
C PHE A 296 5.06 -3.57 -8.05
N VAL A 297 6.31 -3.98 -7.85
CA VAL A 297 6.90 -4.24 -6.53
C VAL A 297 8.16 -3.41 -6.35
N ASP A 298 8.35 -2.89 -5.14
CA ASP A 298 9.60 -2.26 -4.71
C ASP A 298 10.07 -2.88 -3.39
N THR A 299 11.25 -3.52 -3.43
CA THR A 299 11.97 -4.04 -2.25
C THR A 299 13.26 -3.24 -1.99
N SER A 300 13.09 -2.01 -1.48
CA SER A 300 14.16 -1.04 -1.24
C SER A 300 14.50 -0.87 0.24
N GLY A 301 15.56 -0.11 0.54
CA GLY A 301 15.93 0.21 1.94
C GLY A 301 16.61 -0.93 2.70
N ASN A 302 17.32 -1.83 1.99
CA ASN A 302 18.01 -2.98 2.55
C ASN A 302 17.07 -3.97 3.31
N PRO A 303 16.03 -4.49 2.64
CA PRO A 303 15.12 -5.43 3.26
C PRO A 303 15.81 -6.77 3.56
N PRO A 304 15.39 -7.49 4.62
CA PRO A 304 15.89 -8.82 4.90
C PRO A 304 15.46 -9.81 3.81
N ALA A 305 16.20 -10.90 3.67
CA ALA A 305 15.92 -11.93 2.67
C ALA A 305 14.50 -12.51 2.83
N SER A 306 13.98 -12.60 4.06
CA SER A 306 12.59 -13.01 4.34
C SER A 306 11.55 -12.11 3.67
N LYS A 307 11.76 -10.79 3.66
CA LYS A 307 10.83 -9.84 3.04
C LYS A 307 10.85 -9.98 1.52
N VAL A 308 12.03 -10.11 0.91
CA VAL A 308 12.18 -10.37 -0.53
C VAL A 308 11.55 -11.72 -0.92
N TYR A 309 11.74 -12.75 -0.10
CA TYR A 309 11.10 -14.06 -0.26
C TYR A 309 9.56 -13.93 -0.30
N ARG A 310 8.96 -13.21 0.67
CA ARG A 310 7.51 -13.02 0.71
C ARG A 310 7.00 -12.23 -0.51
N ALA A 311 7.71 -11.19 -0.91
CA ALA A 311 7.41 -10.44 -2.13
C ALA A 311 7.41 -11.35 -3.37
N ALA A 312 8.43 -12.20 -3.53
CA ALA A 312 8.51 -13.14 -4.63
C ALA A 312 7.37 -14.18 -4.62
N ARG A 313 7.06 -14.78 -3.46
CA ARG A 313 5.92 -15.71 -3.31
C ARG A 313 4.57 -15.06 -3.67
N ILE A 314 4.38 -13.80 -3.30
CA ILE A 314 3.19 -13.02 -3.66
C ILE A 314 3.14 -12.78 -5.18
N ILE A 315 4.25 -12.35 -5.79
CA ILE A 315 4.32 -12.13 -7.25
C ILE A 315 3.94 -13.40 -8.01
N LEU A 316 4.50 -14.54 -7.61
CA LEU A 316 4.26 -15.85 -8.23
C LEU A 316 2.82 -16.36 -8.04
N SER A 317 2.02 -15.74 -7.15
CA SER A 317 0.64 -16.14 -6.89
C SER A 317 -0.39 -15.42 -7.76
N GLN A 318 0.02 -14.42 -8.55
CA GLN A 318 -0.91 -13.55 -9.29
C GLN A 318 -1.60 -14.20 -10.48
N GLY A 319 -1.01 -15.25 -11.06
CA GLY A 319 -1.50 -15.89 -12.27
C GLY A 319 -0.35 -16.51 -13.09
N PRO A 320 -0.65 -17.01 -14.30
CA PRO A 320 0.31 -17.69 -15.15
C PRO A 320 1.22 -16.69 -15.86
N ILE A 321 2.12 -16.02 -15.11
CA ILE A 321 3.11 -15.12 -15.70
C ILE A 321 3.98 -15.89 -16.70
N ASP A 322 4.44 -15.21 -17.75
CA ASP A 322 5.27 -15.78 -18.82
C ASP A 322 6.77 -15.60 -18.57
N GLY A 323 7.14 -14.73 -17.63
CA GLY A 323 8.51 -14.46 -17.22
C GLY A 323 8.59 -13.73 -15.89
N TYR A 324 9.76 -13.77 -15.27
CA TYR A 324 10.05 -13.05 -14.03
C TYR A 324 11.18 -12.04 -14.26
N PHE A 325 10.93 -10.77 -14.00
CA PHE A 325 11.91 -9.72 -14.21
C PHE A 325 12.21 -9.01 -12.90
N GLY A 326 13.46 -9.07 -12.45
CA GLY A 326 13.95 -8.34 -11.28
C GLY A 326 14.95 -7.26 -11.69
N SER A 327 14.86 -6.04 -11.14
CA SER A 327 15.89 -5.02 -11.38
C SER A 327 15.98 -3.98 -10.28
N GLY A 328 17.21 -3.71 -9.82
CA GLY A 328 17.55 -2.60 -8.94
C GLY A 328 18.66 -1.71 -9.49
N SER A 329 18.53 -0.39 -9.34
CA SER A 329 19.55 0.56 -9.79
C SER A 329 20.62 0.79 -8.73
N GLY A 330 21.55 -0.15 -8.57
CA GLY A 330 22.83 0.14 -7.88
C GLY A 330 22.65 0.69 -6.46
N VAL A 331 21.83 0.05 -5.63
CA VAL A 331 21.47 0.59 -4.31
C VAL A 331 22.66 0.47 -3.35
N ALA A 332 23.27 1.61 -3.01
CA ALA A 332 24.61 1.68 -2.41
C ALA A 332 24.75 0.92 -1.06
N SER A 333 23.73 0.93 -0.20
CA SER A 333 23.78 0.29 1.13
C SER A 333 22.97 -1.00 1.24
N GLN A 334 22.31 -1.44 0.16
CA GLN A 334 21.51 -2.66 0.18
C GLN A 334 22.35 -3.85 -0.23
N GLU A 335 22.39 -4.84 0.65
CA GLU A 335 23.13 -6.08 0.44
C GLU A 335 22.40 -6.94 -0.59
N GLN A 336 22.94 -7.03 -1.81
CA GLN A 336 22.26 -7.74 -2.90
C GLN A 336 22.09 -9.23 -2.63
N PHE A 337 22.97 -9.83 -1.81
CA PHE A 337 22.84 -11.24 -1.44
C PHE A 337 21.59 -11.53 -0.60
N HIS A 338 21.01 -10.55 0.11
CA HIS A 338 19.70 -10.73 0.77
C HIS A 338 18.60 -10.92 -0.27
N SER A 339 18.60 -10.09 -1.32
CA SER A 339 17.66 -10.23 -2.43
C SER A 339 17.80 -11.58 -3.11
N ALA A 340 19.04 -11.98 -3.43
CA ALA A 340 19.32 -13.26 -4.06
C ALA A 340 18.83 -14.46 -3.21
N ARG A 341 19.14 -14.49 -1.90
CA ARG A 341 18.68 -15.56 -1.00
C ARG A 341 17.16 -15.64 -0.90
N GLY A 342 16.49 -14.49 -0.82
CA GLY A 342 15.02 -14.43 -0.78
C GLY A 342 14.39 -14.97 -2.05
N LEU A 343 14.89 -14.55 -3.22
CA LEU A 343 14.45 -15.01 -4.53
C LEU A 343 14.67 -16.51 -4.71
N VAL A 344 15.89 -17.00 -4.44
CA VAL A 344 16.22 -18.42 -4.56
C VAL A 344 15.37 -19.29 -3.65
N LYS A 345 15.14 -18.88 -2.40
CA LYS A 345 14.23 -19.61 -1.50
C LYS A 345 12.84 -19.69 -2.10
N ALA A 346 12.31 -18.57 -2.61
CA ALA A 346 10.98 -18.52 -3.19
C ALA A 346 10.88 -19.42 -4.43
N PHE A 347 11.90 -19.41 -5.31
CA PHE A 347 11.93 -20.24 -6.51
C PHE A 347 12.14 -21.72 -6.22
N LEU A 348 12.75 -22.10 -5.09
CA LEU A 348 12.87 -23.51 -4.70
C LEU A 348 11.57 -24.05 -4.11
N GLU A 349 10.87 -23.25 -3.28
CA GLU A 349 9.59 -23.64 -2.67
C GLU A 349 8.40 -23.50 -3.61
N GLU A 350 8.50 -22.58 -4.56
CA GLU A 350 7.59 -22.41 -5.68
C GLU A 350 8.42 -22.52 -6.96
N PRO A 351 8.66 -23.75 -7.46
CA PRO A 351 9.49 -24.00 -8.62
C PRO A 351 9.15 -23.08 -9.78
N LEU A 352 10.09 -22.21 -10.11
CA LEU A 352 9.88 -21.23 -11.17
C LEU A 352 9.89 -21.96 -12.52
N CYS A 353 8.71 -21.98 -13.16
CA CYS A 353 8.48 -22.64 -14.45
C CYS A 353 8.66 -21.71 -15.66
N VAL A 354 9.00 -20.45 -15.43
CA VAL A 354 9.21 -19.44 -16.48
C VAL A 354 10.57 -18.78 -16.33
N PRO A 355 11.22 -18.32 -17.42
CA PRO A 355 12.54 -17.71 -17.30
C PRO A 355 12.56 -16.49 -16.39
N ALA A 356 13.64 -16.33 -15.63
CA ALA A 356 13.91 -15.12 -14.87
C ALA A 356 15.18 -14.42 -15.34
N VAL A 357 15.08 -13.09 -15.42
CA VAL A 357 16.25 -12.21 -15.54
C VAL A 357 16.25 -11.25 -14.37
N ILE A 358 17.33 -11.26 -13.60
CA ILE A 358 17.41 -10.50 -12.34
C ILE A 358 18.69 -9.68 -12.34
N ARG A 359 18.53 -8.36 -12.38
CA ARG A 359 19.60 -7.39 -12.28
C ARG A 359 19.76 -6.87 -10.85
N LEU A 360 20.80 -7.30 -10.15
CA LEU A 360 21.11 -6.88 -8.78
C LEU A 360 22.40 -6.04 -8.76
N GLY A 361 22.30 -4.76 -9.13
CA GLY A 361 23.43 -3.85 -9.04
C GLY A 361 23.62 -3.31 -7.61
N GLY A 362 24.87 -3.28 -7.12
CA GLY A 362 25.19 -2.66 -5.83
C GLY A 362 26.15 -3.46 -4.96
N ASN A 363 25.97 -3.39 -3.63
CA ASN A 363 26.89 -4.06 -2.70
C ASN A 363 26.82 -5.59 -2.83
N ALA A 364 27.99 -6.23 -2.88
CA ALA A 364 28.13 -7.68 -3.03
C ALA A 364 27.34 -8.28 -4.22
N GLU A 365 27.22 -7.55 -5.32
CA GLU A 365 26.51 -8.00 -6.53
C GLU A 365 27.09 -9.31 -7.11
N ASP A 366 28.41 -9.50 -7.04
CA ASP A 366 29.06 -10.74 -7.49
C ASP A 366 28.52 -11.97 -6.73
N LYS A 367 28.51 -11.89 -5.39
CA LYS A 367 27.97 -12.95 -4.53
C LYS A 367 26.47 -13.15 -4.76
N ALA A 368 25.74 -12.07 -5.04
CA ALA A 368 24.31 -12.14 -5.30
C ALA A 368 24.00 -12.89 -6.59
N VAL A 369 24.70 -12.59 -7.69
CA VAL A 369 24.58 -13.30 -8.98
C VAL A 369 24.96 -14.77 -8.82
N GLU A 370 26.06 -15.06 -8.11
CA GLU A 370 26.45 -16.44 -7.80
C GLU A 370 25.31 -17.19 -7.08
N ILE A 371 24.74 -16.61 -6.02
CA ILE A 371 23.63 -17.24 -5.28
C ILE A 371 22.41 -17.48 -6.19
N LEU A 372 22.05 -16.51 -7.03
CA LEU A 372 20.91 -16.64 -7.95
C LEU A 372 21.09 -17.82 -8.90
N GLU A 373 22.25 -17.90 -9.56
CA GLU A 373 22.48 -18.89 -10.62
C GLU A 373 22.62 -20.32 -10.09
N ARG A 374 22.89 -20.51 -8.79
CA ARG A 374 22.90 -21.84 -8.16
C ARG A 374 21.56 -22.55 -8.18
N VAL A 375 20.45 -21.83 -8.39
CA VAL A 375 19.14 -22.45 -8.53
C VAL A 375 19.00 -23.20 -9.87
N ASN A 376 19.80 -22.86 -10.88
CA ASN A 376 19.77 -23.52 -12.18
C ASN A 376 20.10 -25.01 -12.04
N GLY A 377 19.27 -25.86 -12.63
CA GLY A 377 19.35 -27.32 -12.47
C GLY A 377 18.57 -27.87 -11.27
N HIS A 378 18.07 -27.01 -10.37
CA HIS A 378 17.15 -27.39 -9.30
C HIS A 378 15.69 -27.00 -9.58
N ILE A 379 15.46 -26.16 -10.58
CA ILE A 379 14.14 -25.70 -11.02
C ILE A 379 14.01 -25.83 -12.55
N PRO A 380 12.78 -25.83 -13.12
CA PRO A 380 12.56 -26.09 -14.54
C PRO A 380 13.07 -25.00 -15.50
N ALA A 381 13.02 -23.74 -15.09
CA ALA A 381 13.33 -22.61 -15.97
C ALA A 381 14.64 -21.92 -15.59
N PRO A 382 15.35 -21.31 -16.57
CA PRO A 382 16.61 -20.64 -16.31
C PRO A 382 16.42 -19.34 -15.54
N VAL A 383 17.36 -19.07 -14.64
CA VAL A 383 17.51 -17.82 -13.90
C VAL A 383 18.88 -17.25 -14.22
N GLU A 384 18.91 -16.04 -14.79
CA GLU A 384 20.16 -15.34 -15.10
C GLU A 384 20.31 -14.07 -14.26
N GLY A 385 21.48 -13.92 -13.64
CA GLY A 385 21.83 -12.80 -12.79
C GLY A 385 22.71 -11.78 -13.51
N TYR A 386 22.38 -10.49 -13.37
CA TYR A 386 23.12 -9.38 -13.98
C TYR A 386 23.49 -8.31 -12.97
N LYS A 387 24.51 -7.52 -13.29
CA LYS A 387 25.15 -6.56 -12.37
C LYS A 387 24.82 -5.13 -12.75
N LYS A 388 25.42 -4.17 -12.04
CA LYS A 388 25.19 -2.74 -12.28
C LYS A 388 25.51 -2.27 -13.71
N ASP A 389 26.51 -2.87 -14.35
CA ASP A 389 27.02 -2.47 -15.67
C ASP A 389 26.13 -2.95 -16.83
N ASP A 390 25.28 -3.94 -16.57
CA ASP A 390 24.28 -4.41 -17.51
C ASP A 390 23.09 -3.46 -17.51
N SER A 391 22.68 -2.97 -18.67
CA SER A 391 21.54 -2.04 -18.74
C SER A 391 20.20 -2.79 -18.51
N PRO A 392 19.17 -2.13 -17.95
CA PRO A 392 17.83 -2.69 -17.88
C PRO A 392 17.27 -3.10 -19.25
N GLN A 393 17.59 -2.34 -20.31
CA GLN A 393 17.19 -2.66 -21.68
C GLN A 393 17.79 -3.98 -22.17
N PHE A 394 19.09 -4.18 -21.92
CA PHE A 394 19.76 -5.44 -22.24
C PHE A 394 19.12 -6.62 -21.47
N CYS A 395 18.84 -6.43 -20.17
CA CYS A 395 18.19 -7.46 -19.36
C CYS A 395 16.78 -7.80 -19.90
N ALA A 396 16.00 -6.80 -20.31
CA ALA A 396 14.67 -7.01 -20.89
C ALA A 396 14.73 -7.80 -22.21
N GLN A 397 15.66 -7.43 -23.10
CA GLN A 397 15.92 -8.18 -24.34
C GLN A 397 16.36 -9.62 -24.05
N ARG A 398 17.17 -9.81 -23.00
CA ARG A 398 17.59 -11.14 -22.59
C ARG A 398 16.41 -11.99 -22.14
N LEU A 399 15.49 -11.43 -21.35
CA LEU A 399 14.28 -12.13 -20.94
C LEU A 399 13.45 -12.56 -22.15
N SER A 400 13.29 -11.67 -23.13
CA SER A 400 12.62 -11.94 -24.42
C SER A 400 13.26 -13.13 -25.14
N ALA A 401 14.58 -13.17 -25.22
CA ALA A 401 15.32 -14.29 -25.82
C ALA A 401 15.14 -15.61 -25.05
N LEU A 402 15.17 -15.57 -23.72
CA LEU A 402 14.96 -16.76 -22.89
C LEU A 402 13.54 -17.29 -23.02
N MET A 403 12.54 -16.41 -23.04
CA MET A 403 11.13 -16.80 -23.23
C MET A 403 10.88 -17.43 -24.59
N ALA A 404 11.56 -16.97 -25.65
CA ALA A 404 11.48 -17.60 -26.96
C ALA A 404 12.13 -18.99 -27.01
N ALA A 405 13.13 -19.24 -26.15
CA ALA A 405 13.91 -20.48 -26.12
C ALA A 405 13.39 -21.52 -25.12
N ASN A 406 12.54 -21.14 -24.17
CA ASN A 406 12.08 -22.01 -23.09
C ASN A 406 10.56 -22.19 -23.15
N THR A 407 10.12 -23.45 -23.07
CA THR A 407 8.71 -23.80 -22.94
C THR A 407 8.46 -24.23 -21.49
N PRO A 408 7.54 -23.57 -20.77
CA PRO A 408 7.17 -23.98 -19.42
C PRO A 408 6.62 -25.42 -19.43
N PRO A 409 6.87 -26.21 -18.37
CA PRO A 409 6.26 -27.54 -18.23
C PRO A 409 4.73 -27.43 -18.11
N ASP A 410 4.03 -28.46 -18.58
CA ASP A 410 2.56 -28.56 -18.49
C ASP A 410 2.09 -28.56 -17.03
N GLU A 411 2.80 -29.30 -16.17
CA GLU A 411 2.57 -29.35 -14.72
C GLU A 411 3.81 -28.83 -13.98
N PRO A 412 3.65 -27.86 -13.05
CA PRO A 412 4.76 -27.41 -12.22
C PRO A 412 5.20 -28.53 -11.27
N PRO A 413 6.52 -28.75 -11.09
CA PRO A 413 7.00 -29.76 -10.16
C PRO A 413 6.69 -29.38 -8.71
N GLN A 414 6.73 -30.37 -7.83
CA GLN A 414 6.58 -30.12 -6.40
C GLN A 414 7.74 -29.29 -5.88
N GLY A 415 7.41 -28.20 -5.18
CA GLY A 415 8.39 -27.34 -4.53
C GLY A 415 9.06 -27.97 -3.32
N ARG A 416 10.18 -27.37 -2.92
CA ARG A 416 10.86 -27.66 -1.67
C ARG A 416 9.89 -27.45 -0.51
N THR A 417 9.75 -28.46 0.34
CA THR A 417 8.93 -28.42 1.55
C THR A 417 9.80 -28.54 2.80
N PRO A 418 9.31 -28.13 3.97
CA PRO A 418 9.99 -28.38 5.24
C PRO A 418 10.27 -29.88 5.41
N PRO A 419 11.52 -30.30 5.69
CA PRO A 419 11.82 -31.70 5.92
C PRO A 419 11.22 -32.18 7.24
N SER A 420 10.82 -33.45 7.31
CA SER A 420 10.42 -34.09 8.58
C SER A 420 11.67 -34.30 9.44
N ALA A 421 11.89 -33.37 10.37
CA ALA A 421 13.05 -33.41 11.27
C ALA A 421 12.90 -34.50 12.33
N GLN A 422 13.90 -35.38 12.44
CA GLN A 422 13.88 -36.47 13.43
C GLN A 422 14.25 -35.97 14.82
N ARG A 423 15.20 -35.03 14.91
CA ARG A 423 15.61 -34.39 16.16
C ARG A 423 15.62 -32.87 15.97
N PRO A 424 14.44 -32.22 15.96
CA PRO A 424 14.33 -30.80 15.66
C PRO A 424 14.89 -29.93 16.80
N TYR A 425 15.71 -28.97 16.44
CA TYR A 425 16.00 -27.78 17.24
C TYR A 425 15.37 -26.57 16.55
N THR A 426 14.43 -25.91 17.22
CA THR A 426 13.65 -24.81 16.62
C THR A 426 13.69 -23.53 17.43
N PHE A 427 13.54 -22.39 16.74
CA PHE A 427 13.29 -21.10 17.36
C PHE A 427 12.53 -20.16 16.43
N ALA A 428 11.72 -19.27 17.04
CA ALA A 428 10.92 -18.30 16.31
C ALA A 428 11.74 -17.07 15.87
N THR A 429 11.33 -16.44 14.78
CA THR A 429 11.90 -15.19 14.25
C THR A 429 10.97 -14.00 14.46
N VAL A 430 11.47 -12.78 14.18
CA VAL A 430 10.75 -11.53 14.44
C VAL A 430 9.46 -11.36 13.63
N THR A 431 9.36 -11.96 12.44
CA THR A 431 8.14 -11.92 11.62
C THR A 431 7.24 -13.14 11.79
N GLY A 432 7.39 -13.88 12.90
CA GLY A 432 6.59 -15.08 13.17
C GLY A 432 6.97 -16.29 12.31
N GLY A 433 8.17 -16.29 11.71
CA GLY A 433 8.76 -17.47 11.10
C GLY A 433 9.38 -18.41 12.12
N GLU A 434 9.77 -19.59 11.67
CA GLU A 434 10.44 -20.60 12.49
C GLU A 434 11.70 -21.09 11.77
N VAL A 435 12.82 -21.14 12.49
CA VAL A 435 14.05 -21.78 12.01
C VAL A 435 14.12 -23.16 12.64
N THR A 436 14.35 -24.18 11.82
CA THR A 436 14.48 -25.58 12.23
C THR A 436 15.81 -26.15 11.77
N PHE A 437 16.56 -26.74 12.68
CA PHE A 437 17.72 -27.58 12.39
C PHE A 437 17.42 -29.01 12.84
N ASP A 438 17.47 -29.97 11.92
CA ASP A 438 17.41 -31.38 12.29
C ASP A 438 18.79 -31.84 12.79
N HIS A 439 18.94 -31.93 14.10
CA HIS A 439 20.15 -32.40 14.74
C HIS A 439 20.46 -33.87 14.41
N ALA A 440 19.54 -34.69 13.90
CA ALA A 440 19.93 -36.02 13.41
C ALA A 440 20.90 -35.94 12.21
N VAL A 441 20.74 -34.88 11.41
CA VAL A 441 21.53 -34.60 10.21
C VAL A 441 22.66 -33.62 10.50
N CYS A 442 22.36 -32.53 11.20
CA CYS A 442 23.27 -31.40 11.33
C CYS A 442 24.55 -31.71 12.11
N CYS A 443 24.54 -32.63 13.08
CA CYS A 443 25.73 -32.97 13.86
C CYS A 443 26.81 -33.64 12.98
N HIS A 444 26.39 -34.34 11.93
CA HIS A 444 27.28 -34.98 10.95
C HIS A 444 27.64 -34.08 9.76
N CYS A 445 27.11 -32.85 9.69
CA CYS A 445 27.42 -31.91 8.62
C CYS A 445 28.84 -31.36 8.76
N GLU A 446 29.75 -31.67 7.83
CA GLU A 446 31.15 -31.21 7.92
C GLU A 446 31.31 -29.70 7.70
N SER A 447 30.55 -29.11 6.76
CA SER A 447 30.74 -27.71 6.37
C SER A 447 30.32 -26.72 7.45
N LYS A 448 29.30 -27.09 8.26
CA LYS A 448 28.65 -26.20 9.26
C LYS A 448 28.37 -24.79 8.70
N VAL A 449 28.07 -24.71 7.40
CA VAL A 449 27.97 -23.44 6.65
C VAL A 449 26.93 -22.49 7.24
N CYS A 450 25.91 -23.02 7.90
CA CYS A 450 24.89 -22.22 8.60
C CYS A 450 25.47 -21.32 9.70
N ILE A 451 26.58 -21.71 10.34
CA ILE A 451 27.28 -20.90 11.34
C ILE A 451 28.11 -19.82 10.64
N GLN A 452 28.87 -20.21 9.61
CA GLN A 452 29.81 -19.33 8.89
C GLN A 452 29.09 -18.18 8.17
N GLU A 453 27.95 -18.49 7.54
CA GLU A 453 27.16 -17.52 6.78
C GLU A 453 26.14 -16.74 7.65
N CYS A 454 26.08 -17.01 8.96
CA CYS A 454 25.23 -16.30 9.91
C CYS A 454 25.78 -14.90 10.21
N VAL A 455 25.37 -13.91 9.42
CA VAL A 455 25.77 -12.50 9.57
C VAL A 455 25.64 -11.97 11.01
N PRO A 456 24.53 -12.15 11.74
CA PRO A 456 24.41 -11.62 13.11
C PRO A 456 25.12 -12.48 14.17
N GLN A 457 25.76 -13.58 13.77
CA GLN A 457 26.53 -14.49 14.65
C GLN A 457 25.74 -15.02 15.85
N ILE A 458 24.45 -15.31 15.64
CA ILE A 458 23.54 -15.81 16.68
C ILE A 458 23.57 -17.34 16.81
N LEU A 459 24.33 -18.03 15.97
CA LEU A 459 24.44 -19.48 15.96
C LEU A 459 25.84 -19.90 16.43
N THR A 460 25.90 -20.94 17.24
CA THR A 460 27.11 -21.65 17.67
C THR A 460 26.89 -23.15 17.54
N LEU A 461 27.93 -23.94 17.83
CA LEU A 461 27.83 -25.38 17.97
C LEU A 461 27.67 -25.75 19.45
N ASP A 462 26.86 -26.77 19.73
CA ASP A 462 26.85 -27.47 21.02
C ASP A 462 27.99 -28.52 21.10
N ASP A 463 28.04 -29.27 22.20
CA ASP A 463 29.07 -30.28 22.45
C ASP A 463 29.05 -31.44 21.43
N ASP A 464 27.89 -31.70 20.81
CA ASP A 464 27.70 -32.72 19.78
C ASP A 464 27.99 -32.16 18.36
N GLY A 465 28.41 -30.89 18.26
CA GLY A 465 28.70 -30.21 17.01
C GLY A 465 27.43 -29.81 16.24
N CYS A 466 26.28 -29.72 16.88
CA CYS A 466 25.00 -29.37 16.26
C CYS A 466 24.74 -27.86 16.39
N PRO A 467 24.12 -27.22 15.39
CA PRO A 467 23.85 -25.77 15.44
C PRO A 467 22.78 -25.45 16.48
N VAL A 468 23.11 -24.52 17.37
CA VAL A 468 22.22 -23.99 18.43
C VAL A 468 22.37 -22.47 18.52
N LEU A 469 21.42 -21.79 19.16
CA LEU A 469 21.55 -20.35 19.42
C LEU A 469 22.65 -20.07 20.45
N SER A 470 23.48 -19.06 20.18
CA SER A 470 24.42 -18.47 21.15
C SER A 470 23.77 -17.42 22.05
N ILE A 471 22.50 -17.10 21.78
CA ILE A 471 21.66 -16.12 22.47
C ILE A 471 20.38 -16.80 22.97
N SER A 472 19.56 -16.09 23.75
CA SER A 472 18.25 -16.60 24.12
C SER A 472 17.28 -16.66 22.91
N THR A 473 16.32 -17.57 22.96
CA THR A 473 15.24 -17.66 21.96
C THR A 473 14.40 -16.38 21.90
N GLU A 474 14.25 -15.69 23.02
CA GLU A 474 13.55 -14.40 23.09
C GLU A 474 14.32 -13.28 22.38
N GLU A 475 15.65 -13.23 22.51
CA GLU A 475 16.47 -12.28 21.75
C GLU A 475 16.41 -12.55 20.25
N ALA A 476 16.42 -13.82 19.84
CA ALA A 476 16.23 -14.21 18.44
C ALA A 476 14.88 -13.70 17.90
N ARG A 477 13.80 -13.93 18.66
CA ARG A 477 12.43 -13.49 18.35
C ARG A 477 12.28 -11.96 18.32
N ARG A 478 13.05 -11.22 19.12
CA ARG A 478 13.05 -9.74 19.13
C ARG A 478 13.86 -9.11 18.00
N GLY A 479 14.42 -9.90 17.09
CA GLY A 479 15.09 -9.40 15.88
C GLY A 479 16.61 -9.50 15.87
N ARG A 480 17.25 -10.19 16.84
CA ARG A 480 18.67 -10.58 16.70
C ARG A 480 18.84 -11.59 15.56
N CYS A 481 17.83 -12.41 15.29
CA CYS A 481 17.70 -13.08 14.01
C CYS A 481 17.17 -12.08 12.98
N ILE A 482 18.04 -11.65 12.07
CA ILE A 482 17.68 -10.71 11.01
C ILE A 482 16.97 -11.36 9.82
N GLU A 483 16.70 -12.67 9.88
CA GLU A 483 16.04 -13.44 8.81
C GLU A 483 16.75 -13.31 7.44
N CYS A 484 18.09 -13.32 7.45
CA CYS A 484 18.90 -13.23 6.24
C CYS A 484 18.90 -14.49 5.36
N LEU A 485 18.20 -15.56 5.79
CA LEU A 485 18.03 -16.85 5.12
C LEU A 485 19.33 -17.60 4.76
N ALA A 486 20.46 -17.15 5.29
CA ALA A 486 21.76 -17.76 5.01
C ALA A 486 21.84 -19.21 5.50
N CYS A 487 21.36 -19.47 6.72
CA CYS A 487 21.33 -20.79 7.34
C CYS A 487 20.43 -21.79 6.60
N ASP A 488 19.49 -21.29 5.80
CA ASP A 488 18.61 -22.11 4.97
C ASP A 488 19.29 -22.39 3.61
N ILE A 489 19.54 -21.31 2.85
CA ILE A 489 19.99 -21.41 1.47
C ILE A 489 21.39 -21.99 1.35
N ALA A 490 22.34 -21.56 2.20
CA ALA A 490 23.67 -22.15 2.21
C ALA A 490 23.62 -23.60 2.68
N CYS A 491 22.77 -23.95 3.66
CA CYS A 491 22.63 -25.34 4.10
C CYS A 491 22.05 -26.25 3.01
N TYR A 492 21.18 -25.72 2.15
CA TYR A 492 20.59 -26.47 1.04
C TYR A 492 21.64 -26.85 -0.02
N PHE A 493 22.52 -25.92 -0.37
CA PHE A 493 23.50 -26.13 -1.44
C PHE A 493 24.87 -26.64 -0.96
N ASP A 494 25.37 -26.17 0.19
CA ASP A 494 26.72 -26.48 0.71
C ASP A 494 26.71 -27.31 2.00
N GLY A 495 25.53 -27.52 2.58
CA GLY A 495 25.36 -28.24 3.83
C GLY A 495 24.72 -29.61 3.66
N ALA A 496 24.46 -30.26 4.78
CA ALA A 496 23.77 -31.55 4.84
C ALA A 496 22.24 -31.43 4.67
N ARG A 497 21.71 -30.26 4.30
CA ARG A 497 20.25 -29.99 4.13
C ARG A 497 19.38 -30.23 5.38
N GLY A 498 19.97 -30.20 6.57
CA GLY A 498 19.23 -30.32 7.84
C GLY A 498 18.60 -29.02 8.34
N GLY A 499 18.97 -27.86 7.77
CA GLY A 499 18.40 -26.55 8.12
C GLY A 499 17.25 -26.13 7.19
N PHE A 500 16.19 -25.58 7.77
CA PHE A 500 15.05 -25.03 7.04
C PHE A 500 14.48 -23.82 7.79
N VAL A 501 14.05 -22.78 7.07
CA VAL A 501 13.38 -21.62 7.66
C VAL A 501 11.98 -21.50 7.10
N GLU A 502 10.96 -21.69 7.93
CA GLU A 502 9.57 -21.48 7.55
C GLU A 502 9.20 -20.01 7.73
N LEU A 503 8.59 -19.43 6.70
CA LEU A 503 8.15 -18.04 6.67
C LEU A 503 6.69 -17.99 6.19
N PRO A 504 5.71 -18.06 7.10
CA PRO A 504 4.31 -18.06 6.70
C PRO A 504 3.91 -16.72 6.07
N ILE A 505 2.95 -16.78 5.15
CA ILE A 505 2.30 -15.63 4.52
C ILE A 505 0.78 -15.82 4.70
N PRO A 506 0.21 -15.32 5.81
CA PRO A 506 -1.20 -15.51 6.13
C PRO A 506 -2.12 -15.13 4.96
N GLY A 507 -3.05 -16.02 4.62
CA GLY A 507 -4.04 -15.82 3.54
C GLY A 507 -3.56 -16.17 2.12
N LEU A 508 -2.26 -16.36 1.88
CA LEU A 508 -1.73 -16.63 0.53
C LEU A 508 -2.18 -18.00 -0.02
N GLU A 509 -2.15 -19.05 0.81
CA GLU A 509 -2.59 -20.38 0.39
C GLU A 509 -4.09 -20.43 0.11
N ALA A 510 -4.90 -19.80 0.97
CA ALA A 510 -6.34 -19.67 0.76
C ALA A 510 -6.66 -18.91 -0.53
N TYR A 511 -5.91 -17.83 -0.82
CA TYR A 511 -6.03 -17.09 -2.08
C TYR A 511 -5.72 -17.98 -3.30
N ARG A 512 -4.67 -18.80 -3.23
CA ARG A 512 -4.30 -19.73 -4.31
C ARG A 512 -5.36 -20.80 -4.55
N LEU A 513 -5.88 -21.41 -3.49
CA LEU A 513 -6.93 -22.43 -3.58
C LEU A 513 -8.21 -21.90 -4.25
N GLN A 514 -8.55 -20.62 -4.05
CA GLN A 514 -9.69 -19.98 -4.69
C GLN A 514 -9.50 -19.72 -6.20
N ARG A 515 -8.26 -19.76 -6.71
CA ARG A 515 -7.91 -19.52 -8.12
C ARG A 515 -7.53 -20.79 -8.87
N GLN A 516 -7.48 -21.94 -8.21
CA GLN A 516 -7.36 -23.21 -8.93
C GLN A 516 -8.65 -23.46 -9.72
N PRO A 517 -8.55 -23.83 -11.01
CA PRO A 517 -9.71 -24.01 -11.88
C PRO A 517 -10.67 -25.11 -11.43
#